data_AF-A0A971MUZ0-F1
#
_entry.id   AF-A0A971MUZ0-F1
#
_cell.length_a   1.000
_cell.length_b   1.000
_cell.length_c   1.000
_cell.angle_alpha   90.00
_cell.angle_beta   90.00
_cell.angle_gamma   90.00
#
_symmetry.space_group_name_H-M   'P 1'
#
loop_
_entity.id
_entity.type
_entity.pdbx_description
1 polymer ?
#
loop_
_entity_poly.entity_id
_entity_poly.type
_entity_poly.pdbx_seq_one_letter_code
_entity_poly.pdbx_strand_id
1 'polypeptide(L)'
;MDSKLKKLKEYLSEINDLKAALAVLSWDQMTFMPTGGAESRGRQVATLERLAHEKFIAPAMGKLLDDLQPLLSKFPPESEDAALIRATTRDYHQAIKIPPSFAAEFSEHTSKTYEAWTRARQEHNFKIVEALLEKTLEYSRRMADFYPGYQHIADPLIDQLDQGMTVAIIRPIFAKLRAELVPLVKAVTSQTKTDDSCLRQQFSEAGQLEFGLEVAQSLGYDFKRGRQDKSPHPFTTSFGINDVRITTRVKENYLAEALFSTIHETGHALYEQGINPKFDGTPLADGASMAVHESQSRLWENIVGRGRYFWEYFYPRLQVSFPQQLKGVSLDAFYRAINKVECSLIRTDADEVTYNLHVMIRFDLETALLEGKLAVKDLPEVWNERYRIDLGVVPPDDTLGVLQDMHWYSGTIGGYFQSYTLGNILSAQFYEAAIEAHPHIPAEIAAGNFGSLHGWLKENIYRYGRQYSAAEIIKKATGRDLEIGPYIKYLKKKYGELYQI
;
A
#
# COMPACT_ATOMS: atom_id res chain seq x y z
N MET A 1 -14.07 4.88 -35.03
CA MET A 1 -12.97 4.53 -34.11
C MET A 1 -11.83 4.00 -34.97
N ASP A 2 -10.62 4.53 -34.83
CA ASP A 2 -9.45 4.13 -35.64
C ASP A 2 -9.22 2.61 -35.54
N SER A 3 -9.01 1.91 -36.66
CA SER A 3 -8.77 0.47 -36.68
C SER A 3 -7.55 0.07 -35.84
N LYS A 4 -6.56 0.97 -35.69
CA LYS A 4 -5.38 0.77 -34.85
C LYS A 4 -5.69 0.81 -33.35
N LEU A 5 -6.57 1.72 -32.93
CA LEU A 5 -6.98 1.82 -31.52
C LEU A 5 -7.78 0.58 -31.08
N LYS A 6 -8.65 0.07 -31.95
CA LYS A 6 -9.33 -1.20 -31.70
C LYS A 6 -8.33 -2.34 -31.51
N LYS A 7 -7.34 -2.44 -32.41
CA LYS A 7 -6.28 -3.44 -32.33
C LYS A 7 -5.44 -3.32 -31.05
N LEU A 8 -5.16 -2.09 -30.59
CA LEU A 8 -4.45 -1.87 -29.33
C LEU A 8 -5.24 -2.45 -28.15
N LYS A 9 -6.55 -2.14 -28.07
CA LYS A 9 -7.43 -2.67 -27.02
C LYS A 9 -7.51 -4.20 -27.04
N GLU A 10 -7.57 -4.82 -28.23
CA GLU A 10 -7.54 -6.28 -28.36
C GLU A 10 -6.24 -6.89 -27.82
N TYR A 11 -5.08 -6.31 -28.13
CA TYR A 11 -3.79 -6.77 -27.58
C TYR A 11 -3.70 -6.59 -26.08
N LEU A 12 -4.15 -5.45 -25.55
CA LEU A 12 -4.11 -5.17 -24.13
C LEU A 12 -5.05 -6.08 -23.34
N SER A 13 -6.23 -6.39 -23.87
CA SER A 13 -7.16 -7.34 -23.25
C SER A 13 -6.53 -8.72 -23.07
N GLU A 14 -5.88 -9.27 -24.10
CA GLU A 14 -5.23 -10.58 -24.00
C GLU A 14 -4.10 -10.59 -22.96
N ILE A 15 -3.29 -9.51 -22.94
CA ILE A 15 -2.21 -9.37 -21.95
C ILE A 15 -2.79 -9.24 -20.53
N ASN A 16 -3.89 -8.49 -20.39
CA ASN A 16 -4.59 -8.33 -19.12
C ASN A 16 -5.14 -9.67 -18.62
N ASP A 17 -5.75 -10.48 -19.48
CA ASP A 17 -6.29 -11.78 -19.10
C ASP A 17 -5.19 -12.72 -18.58
N LEU A 18 -4.00 -12.70 -19.19
CA LEU A 18 -2.84 -13.45 -18.69
C LEU A 18 -2.40 -12.97 -17.30
N LYS A 19 -2.37 -11.65 -17.08
CA LYS A 19 -2.03 -11.05 -15.78
C LYS A 19 -3.10 -11.33 -14.72
N ALA A 20 -4.38 -11.29 -15.08
CA ALA A 20 -5.48 -11.63 -14.20
C ALA A 20 -5.43 -13.10 -13.77
N ALA A 21 -5.18 -14.02 -14.72
CA ALA A 21 -4.97 -15.43 -14.41
C ALA A 21 -3.78 -15.66 -13.48
N LEU A 22 -2.67 -14.93 -13.71
CA LEU A 22 -1.50 -14.94 -12.83
C LEU A 22 -1.85 -14.45 -11.40
N ALA A 23 -2.63 -13.37 -11.30
CA ALA A 23 -3.08 -12.84 -10.02
C ALA A 23 -3.97 -13.86 -9.27
N VAL A 24 -4.87 -14.58 -9.94
CA VAL A 24 -5.66 -15.67 -9.33
C VAL A 24 -4.77 -16.78 -8.79
N LEU A 25 -3.75 -17.21 -9.55
CA LEU A 25 -2.79 -18.22 -9.10
C LEU A 25 -2.00 -17.75 -7.87
N SER A 26 -1.64 -16.46 -7.84
CA SER A 26 -0.91 -15.85 -6.73
C SER A 26 -1.79 -15.72 -5.48
N TRP A 27 -3.05 -15.35 -5.64
CA TRP A 27 -4.03 -15.34 -4.56
C TRP A 27 -4.27 -16.73 -3.98
N ASP A 28 -4.45 -17.74 -4.85
CA ASP A 28 -4.64 -19.13 -4.41
C ASP A 28 -3.42 -19.65 -3.65
N GLN A 29 -2.22 -19.27 -4.11
CA GLN A 29 -0.95 -19.63 -3.45
C GLN A 29 -0.89 -19.14 -2.00
N MET A 30 -1.53 -18.01 -1.70
CA MET A 30 -1.51 -17.36 -0.39
C MET A 30 -2.73 -17.70 0.48
N THR A 31 -3.67 -18.52 -0.01
CA THR A 31 -4.95 -18.79 0.66
C THR A 31 -5.27 -20.29 0.74
N PHE A 32 -5.42 -20.97 -0.39
CA PHE A 32 -5.97 -22.33 -0.47
C PHE A 32 -4.98 -23.39 -0.96
N MET A 33 -3.87 -22.98 -1.57
CA MET A 33 -2.92 -23.90 -2.19
C MET A 33 -2.32 -24.89 -1.15
N PRO A 34 -2.38 -26.20 -1.41
CA PRO A 34 -1.66 -27.18 -0.59
C PRO A 34 -0.15 -26.95 -0.63
N THR A 35 0.55 -27.20 0.47
CA THR A 35 2.01 -26.99 0.59
C THR A 35 2.82 -27.75 -0.46
N GLY A 36 2.39 -28.95 -0.85
CA GLY A 36 3.03 -29.74 -1.92
C GLY A 36 2.87 -29.17 -3.34
N GLY A 37 2.06 -28.13 -3.53
CA GLY A 37 1.82 -27.49 -4.83
C GLY A 37 2.86 -26.46 -5.26
N ALA A 38 3.76 -26.05 -4.36
CA ALA A 38 4.63 -24.88 -4.54
C ALA A 38 5.48 -24.91 -5.82
N GLU A 39 6.14 -26.03 -6.13
CA GLU A 39 6.99 -26.15 -7.33
C GLU A 39 6.18 -26.00 -8.63
N SER A 40 5.04 -26.69 -8.70
CA SER A 40 4.15 -26.63 -9.88
C SER A 40 3.53 -25.24 -10.04
N ARG A 41 3.15 -24.59 -8.92
CA ARG A 41 2.65 -23.20 -8.91
C ARG A 41 3.72 -22.24 -9.41
N GLY A 42 4.95 -22.34 -8.92
CA GLY A 42 6.07 -21.52 -9.37
C GLY A 42 6.27 -21.61 -10.90
N ARG A 43 6.24 -22.83 -11.46
CA ARG A 43 6.32 -23.03 -12.93
C ARG A 43 5.16 -22.36 -13.68
N GLN A 44 3.93 -22.47 -13.17
CA GLN A 44 2.74 -21.86 -13.79
C GLN A 44 2.84 -20.33 -13.80
N VAL A 45 3.17 -19.74 -12.65
CA VAL A 45 3.39 -18.29 -12.46
C VAL A 45 4.44 -17.78 -13.45
N ALA A 46 5.63 -18.40 -13.47
CA ALA A 46 6.71 -18.01 -14.37
C ALA A 46 6.33 -18.12 -15.86
N THR A 47 5.51 -19.11 -16.22
CA THR A 47 5.04 -19.29 -17.61
C THR A 47 4.12 -18.15 -18.03
N LEU A 48 3.13 -17.81 -17.20
CA LEU A 48 2.17 -16.74 -17.52
C LEU A 48 2.83 -15.36 -17.52
N GLU A 49 3.70 -15.10 -16.56
CA GLU A 49 4.45 -13.85 -16.47
C GLU A 49 5.31 -13.64 -17.72
N ARG A 50 6.07 -14.66 -18.14
CA ARG A 50 6.86 -14.61 -19.37
C ARG A 50 6.00 -14.34 -20.61
N LEU A 51 4.88 -15.06 -20.77
CA LEU A 51 4.01 -14.88 -21.94
C LEU A 51 3.37 -13.49 -21.97
N ALA A 52 2.90 -12.98 -20.83
CA ALA A 52 2.35 -11.63 -20.72
C ALA A 52 3.40 -10.57 -21.05
N HIS A 53 4.62 -10.73 -20.51
CA HIS A 53 5.73 -9.81 -20.76
C HIS A 53 6.15 -9.83 -22.24
N GLU A 54 6.46 -11.00 -22.83
CA GLU A 54 6.86 -11.14 -24.24
C GLU A 54 5.84 -10.52 -25.20
N LYS A 55 4.54 -10.72 -24.95
CA LYS A 55 3.46 -10.10 -25.73
C LYS A 55 3.46 -8.58 -25.59
N PHE A 56 3.64 -8.08 -24.38
CA PHE A 56 3.63 -6.64 -24.11
C PHE A 56 4.81 -5.93 -24.75
N ILE A 57 6.02 -6.49 -24.68
CA ILE A 57 7.23 -5.88 -25.24
C ILE A 57 7.43 -6.14 -26.74
N ALA A 58 6.54 -6.88 -27.40
CA ALA A 58 6.67 -7.24 -28.80
C ALA A 58 6.85 -6.00 -29.71
N PRO A 59 7.72 -6.06 -30.75
CA PRO A 59 7.94 -4.91 -31.65
C PRO A 59 6.65 -4.41 -32.35
N ALA A 60 5.68 -5.30 -32.55
CA ALA A 60 4.38 -4.94 -33.12
C ALA A 60 3.57 -4.03 -32.19
N MET A 61 3.70 -4.16 -30.86
CA MET A 61 3.08 -3.26 -29.88
C MET A 61 3.73 -1.88 -29.99
N GLY A 62 5.06 -1.79 -29.98
CA GLY A 62 5.78 -0.52 -30.12
C GLY A 62 5.40 0.24 -31.39
N LYS A 63 5.42 -0.45 -32.54
CA LYS A 63 4.99 0.15 -33.81
C LYS A 63 3.54 0.66 -33.77
N LEU A 64 2.65 -0.08 -33.11
CA LEU A 64 1.25 0.30 -32.98
C LEU A 64 1.10 1.57 -32.11
N LEU A 65 1.87 1.68 -31.03
CA LEU A 65 1.89 2.86 -30.16
C LEU A 65 2.48 4.07 -30.88
N ASP A 66 3.59 3.91 -31.61
CA ASP A 66 4.20 4.97 -32.43
C ASP A 66 3.22 5.51 -33.47
N ASP A 67 2.47 4.62 -34.13
CA ASP A 67 1.45 4.97 -35.11
C ASP A 67 0.25 5.73 -34.51
N LEU A 68 -0.05 5.51 -33.23
CA LEU A 68 -1.15 6.14 -32.50
C LEU A 68 -0.73 7.48 -31.87
N GLN A 69 0.58 7.69 -31.63
CA GLN A 69 1.11 8.89 -30.99
C GLN A 69 0.67 10.21 -31.66
N PRO A 70 0.63 10.34 -33.01
CA PRO A 70 0.18 11.58 -33.67
C PRO A 70 -1.32 11.88 -33.47
N LEU A 71 -2.13 10.90 -33.04
CA LEU A 71 -3.55 11.10 -32.75
C LEU A 71 -3.78 11.80 -31.42
N LEU A 72 -2.82 11.77 -30.49
CA LEU A 72 -2.97 12.39 -29.17
C LEU A 72 -3.34 13.87 -29.25
N SER A 73 -2.80 14.62 -30.22
CA SER A 73 -3.10 16.03 -30.43
C SER A 73 -4.52 16.30 -30.95
N LYS A 74 -5.21 15.28 -31.45
CA LYS A 74 -6.59 15.36 -31.96
C LYS A 74 -7.62 15.02 -30.90
N PHE A 75 -7.22 14.39 -29.81
CA PHE A 75 -8.11 14.04 -28.72
C PHE A 75 -8.29 15.22 -27.75
N PRO A 76 -9.47 15.36 -27.14
CA PRO A 76 -9.63 16.29 -26.02
C PRO A 76 -8.75 15.84 -24.83
N PRO A 77 -8.35 16.77 -23.94
CA PRO A 77 -7.48 16.45 -22.80
C PRO A 77 -8.00 15.29 -21.92
N GLU A 78 -9.32 15.23 -21.72
CA GLU A 78 -10.00 14.23 -20.89
C GLU A 78 -10.34 12.92 -21.63
N SER A 79 -9.78 12.70 -22.83
CA SER A 79 -10.06 11.50 -23.61
C SER A 79 -9.50 10.24 -22.96
N GLU A 80 -10.40 9.29 -22.69
CA GLU A 80 -10.09 7.93 -22.21
C GLU A 80 -9.13 7.20 -23.17
N ASP A 81 -9.34 7.32 -24.48
CA ASP A 81 -8.48 6.69 -25.50
C ASP A 81 -7.09 7.33 -25.53
N ALA A 82 -6.98 8.65 -25.39
CA ALA A 82 -5.69 9.33 -25.30
C ALA A 82 -4.95 8.93 -24.03
N ALA A 83 -5.65 8.78 -22.90
CA ALA A 83 -5.07 8.30 -21.65
C ALA A 83 -4.55 6.87 -21.79
N LEU A 84 -5.33 5.98 -22.42
CA LEU A 84 -4.91 4.60 -22.70
C LEU A 84 -3.61 4.55 -23.50
N ILE A 85 -3.52 5.35 -24.57
CA ILE A 85 -2.31 5.44 -25.39
C ILE A 85 -1.13 5.96 -24.56
N ARG A 86 -1.30 7.05 -23.80
CA ARG A 86 -0.22 7.62 -22.97
C ARG A 86 0.29 6.64 -21.91
N ALA A 87 -0.61 6.05 -21.13
CA ALA A 87 -0.27 5.11 -20.07
C ALA A 87 0.44 3.88 -20.65
N THR A 88 -0.13 3.28 -21.70
CA THR A 88 0.46 2.10 -22.36
C THR A 88 1.81 2.41 -22.98
N THR A 89 1.97 3.58 -23.60
CA THR A 89 3.24 4.01 -24.21
C THR A 89 4.33 4.16 -23.16
N ARG A 90 4.02 4.79 -22.02
CA ARG A 90 4.94 4.86 -20.88
C ARG A 90 5.32 3.46 -20.41
N ASP A 91 4.33 2.62 -20.10
CA ASP A 91 4.56 1.29 -19.55
C ASP A 91 5.39 0.43 -20.53
N TYR A 92 5.11 0.50 -21.83
CA TYR A 92 5.88 -0.16 -22.88
C TYR A 92 7.34 0.31 -22.89
N HIS A 93 7.57 1.62 -22.92
CA HIS A 93 8.92 2.17 -22.91
C HIS A 93 9.70 1.86 -21.64
N GLN A 94 9.04 1.71 -20.49
CA GLN A 94 9.72 1.25 -19.28
C GLN A 94 10.03 -0.24 -19.33
N ALA A 95 9.13 -1.07 -19.86
CA ALA A 95 9.30 -2.51 -19.93
C ALA A 95 10.43 -2.93 -20.89
N ILE A 96 10.59 -2.26 -22.04
CA ILE A 96 11.63 -2.61 -23.03
C ILE A 96 13.05 -2.21 -22.62
N LYS A 97 13.21 -1.38 -21.59
CA LYS A 97 14.54 -0.93 -21.11
C LYS A 97 15.29 -2.01 -20.35
N ILE A 98 14.56 -2.96 -19.76
CA ILE A 98 15.15 -4.04 -18.98
C ILE A 98 15.50 -5.19 -19.93
N PRO A 99 16.78 -5.60 -20.04
CA PRO A 99 17.15 -6.76 -20.85
C PRO A 99 16.51 -8.04 -20.30
N PRO A 100 15.96 -8.93 -21.16
CA PRO A 100 15.38 -10.20 -20.71
C PRO A 100 16.35 -11.07 -19.90
N SER A 101 17.65 -11.03 -20.22
CA SER A 101 18.69 -11.74 -19.47
C SER A 101 18.82 -11.21 -18.03
N PHE A 102 18.79 -9.89 -17.85
CA PHE A 102 18.81 -9.29 -16.51
C PHE A 102 17.54 -9.59 -15.73
N ALA A 103 16.37 -9.51 -16.36
CA ALA A 103 15.10 -9.84 -15.70
C ALA A 103 15.09 -11.28 -15.16
N ALA A 104 15.58 -12.25 -15.96
CA ALA A 104 15.72 -13.64 -15.53
C ALA A 104 16.74 -13.79 -14.38
N GLU A 105 17.91 -13.14 -14.51
CA GLU A 105 18.97 -13.15 -13.48
C GLU A 105 18.48 -12.55 -12.15
N PHE A 106 17.71 -11.45 -12.22
CA PHE A 106 17.12 -10.78 -11.07
C PHE A 106 16.05 -11.64 -10.40
N SER A 107 15.14 -12.24 -11.17
CA SER A 107 14.06 -13.11 -10.66
C SER A 107 14.59 -14.36 -9.94
N GLU A 108 15.63 -15.01 -10.48
CA GLU A 108 16.29 -16.13 -9.83
C GLU A 108 16.95 -15.70 -8.50
N HIS A 109 17.59 -14.53 -8.50
CA HIS A 109 18.24 -13.97 -7.33
C HIS A 109 17.26 -13.60 -6.22
N THR A 110 16.15 -12.93 -6.54
CA THR A 110 15.14 -12.55 -5.54
C THR A 110 14.48 -13.79 -4.92
N SER A 111 14.21 -14.83 -5.71
CA SER A 111 13.67 -16.10 -5.20
C SER A 111 14.62 -16.76 -4.18
N LYS A 112 15.92 -16.84 -4.51
CA LYS A 112 16.95 -17.38 -3.59
C LYS A 112 17.13 -16.52 -2.34
N THR A 113 17.07 -15.19 -2.50
CA THR A 113 17.22 -14.24 -1.40
C THR A 113 16.05 -14.33 -0.42
N TYR A 114 14.82 -14.48 -0.93
CA TYR A 114 13.63 -14.63 -0.09
C TYR A 114 13.64 -15.93 0.74
N GLU A 115 14.06 -17.05 0.14
CA GLU A 115 14.24 -18.31 0.87
C GLU A 115 15.32 -18.17 1.97
N ALA A 116 16.47 -17.58 1.62
CA ALA A 116 17.54 -17.32 2.58
C ALA A 116 17.10 -16.38 3.71
N TRP A 117 16.26 -15.38 3.42
CA TRP A 117 15.68 -14.47 4.42
C TRP A 117 14.72 -15.18 5.36
N THR A 118 13.89 -16.09 4.84
CA THR A 118 12.99 -16.90 5.67
C THR A 118 13.80 -17.71 6.68
N ARG A 119 14.92 -18.32 6.24
CA ARG A 119 15.88 -19.01 7.12
C ARG A 119 16.59 -18.06 8.08
N ALA A 120 17.07 -16.91 7.60
CA ALA A 120 17.75 -15.90 8.43
C ALA A 120 16.87 -15.41 9.58
N ARG A 121 15.57 -15.23 9.36
CA ARG A 121 14.62 -14.87 10.42
C ARG A 121 14.40 -15.98 11.44
N GLN A 122 14.32 -17.23 10.97
CA GLN A 122 14.18 -18.39 11.87
C GLN A 122 15.43 -18.59 12.73
N GLU A 123 16.61 -18.28 12.19
CA GLU A 123 17.90 -18.43 12.86
C GLU A 123 18.41 -17.16 13.54
N HIS A 124 17.65 -16.05 13.49
CA HIS A 124 18.05 -14.73 14.00
C HIS A 124 19.44 -14.27 13.51
N ASN A 125 19.76 -14.54 12.24
CA ASN A 125 21.12 -14.44 11.73
C ASN A 125 21.18 -13.71 10.37
N PHE A 126 21.46 -12.40 10.41
CA PHE A 126 21.61 -11.58 9.21
C PHE A 126 22.77 -12.04 8.30
N LYS A 127 23.82 -12.68 8.84
CA LYS A 127 24.96 -13.15 8.02
C LYS A 127 24.56 -14.15 6.94
N ILE A 128 23.42 -14.84 7.09
CA ILE A 128 22.88 -15.77 6.08
C ILE A 128 22.49 -15.04 4.79
N VAL A 129 22.00 -13.80 4.89
CA VAL A 129 21.52 -13.00 3.75
C VAL A 129 22.48 -11.91 3.32
N GLU A 130 23.50 -11.57 4.10
CA GLU A 130 24.41 -10.45 3.84
C GLU A 130 24.93 -10.41 2.39
N ALA A 131 25.59 -11.48 1.93
CA ALA A 131 26.15 -11.54 0.57
C ALA A 131 25.05 -11.51 -0.52
N LEU A 132 23.87 -12.08 -0.24
CA LEU A 132 22.74 -12.02 -1.16
C LEU A 132 22.18 -10.60 -1.24
N LEU A 133 22.12 -9.89 -0.12
CA LEU A 133 21.64 -8.52 -0.03
C LEU A 133 22.63 -7.53 -0.66
N GLU A 134 23.94 -7.78 -0.58
CA GLU A 134 24.96 -7.06 -1.37
C GLU A 134 24.71 -7.18 -2.86
N LYS A 135 24.40 -8.39 -3.32
CA LYS A 135 24.03 -8.64 -4.72
C LYS A 135 22.69 -8.00 -5.09
N THR A 136 21.71 -7.99 -4.17
CA THR A 136 20.45 -7.23 -4.36
C THR A 136 20.74 -5.73 -4.54
N LEU A 137 21.67 -5.16 -3.77
CA LEU A 137 22.06 -3.76 -3.90
C LEU A 137 22.69 -3.46 -5.26
N GLU A 138 23.60 -4.31 -5.73
CA GLU A 138 24.18 -4.22 -7.08
C GLU A 138 23.08 -4.24 -8.14
N TYR A 139 22.16 -5.20 -8.05
CA TYR A 139 21.05 -5.32 -9.00
C TYR A 139 20.09 -4.15 -8.94
N SER A 140 19.85 -3.57 -7.77
CA SER A 140 19.01 -2.39 -7.62
C SER A 140 19.62 -1.17 -8.33
N ARG A 141 20.94 -1.00 -8.26
CA ARG A 141 21.66 0.04 -9.02
C ARG A 141 21.61 -0.22 -10.52
N ARG A 142 21.89 -1.46 -10.95
CA ARG A 142 21.76 -1.86 -12.37
C ARG A 142 20.35 -1.64 -12.91
N MET A 143 19.33 -1.94 -12.11
CA MET A 143 17.92 -1.69 -12.44
C MET A 143 17.68 -0.20 -12.69
N ALA A 144 18.17 0.67 -11.80
CA ALA A 144 18.06 2.11 -11.97
C ALA A 144 18.80 2.62 -13.23
N ASP A 145 19.96 2.06 -13.54
CA ASP A 145 20.79 2.45 -14.69
C ASP A 145 20.16 2.12 -16.06
N PHE A 146 19.18 1.22 -16.13
CA PHE A 146 18.37 1.04 -17.35
C PHE A 146 17.47 2.24 -17.67
N TYR A 147 17.34 3.20 -16.73
CA TYR A 147 16.53 4.41 -16.86
C TYR A 147 17.40 5.67 -16.76
N PRO A 148 18.28 5.95 -17.74
CA PRO A 148 19.24 7.05 -17.65
C PRO A 148 18.56 8.43 -17.58
N GLY A 149 19.27 9.40 -17.00
CA GLY A 149 18.78 10.79 -16.86
C GLY A 149 18.15 11.12 -15.51
N TYR A 150 18.16 10.18 -14.56
CA TYR A 150 17.78 10.43 -13.17
C TYR A 150 18.74 11.41 -12.47
N GLN A 151 18.25 12.09 -11.43
CA GLN A 151 19.08 12.98 -10.59
C GLN A 151 19.66 12.24 -9.40
N HIS A 152 18.90 11.28 -8.86
CA HIS A 152 19.31 10.40 -7.79
C HIS A 152 19.07 8.94 -8.19
N ILE A 153 19.99 8.04 -7.80
CA ILE A 153 19.98 6.60 -8.15
C ILE A 153 18.69 5.86 -7.75
N ALA A 154 17.99 6.35 -6.73
CA ALA A 154 16.70 5.80 -6.29
C ALA A 154 15.49 6.30 -7.11
N ASP A 155 15.62 7.39 -7.88
CA ASP A 155 14.47 8.00 -8.58
C ASP A 155 13.79 7.04 -9.55
N PRO A 156 14.50 6.24 -10.37
CA PRO A 156 13.83 5.29 -11.25
C PRO A 156 13.06 4.21 -10.49
N LEU A 157 13.57 3.77 -9.33
CA LEU A 157 12.93 2.76 -8.50
C LEU A 157 11.66 3.32 -7.82
N ILE A 158 11.69 4.59 -7.41
CA ILE A 158 10.53 5.30 -6.86
C ILE A 158 9.46 5.53 -7.96
N ASP A 159 9.86 5.96 -9.16
CA ASP A 159 8.96 6.26 -10.29
C ASP A 159 8.16 5.02 -10.77
N GLN A 160 8.65 3.81 -10.50
CA GLN A 160 7.95 2.57 -10.82
C GLN A 160 6.62 2.44 -10.05
N LEU A 161 6.58 2.85 -8.78
CA LEU A 161 5.36 2.78 -7.95
C LEU A 161 4.61 4.10 -7.86
N ASP A 162 5.34 5.22 -7.83
CA ASP A 162 4.79 6.56 -7.66
C ASP A 162 5.31 7.48 -8.78
N GLN A 163 4.66 7.40 -9.95
CA GLN A 163 5.07 8.16 -11.14
C GLN A 163 5.30 9.65 -10.83
N GLY A 164 6.49 10.15 -11.19
CA GLY A 164 6.91 11.54 -11.02
C GLY A 164 7.48 11.88 -9.65
N MET A 165 7.44 10.96 -8.68
CA MET A 165 8.11 11.16 -7.39
C MET A 165 9.61 10.94 -7.51
N THR A 166 10.38 11.74 -6.78
CA THR A 166 11.84 11.70 -6.75
C THR A 166 12.34 11.92 -5.33
N VAL A 167 13.60 11.56 -5.06
CA VAL A 167 14.25 11.86 -3.78
C VAL A 167 14.27 13.36 -3.48
N ALA A 168 14.41 14.20 -4.51
CA ALA A 168 14.38 15.65 -4.37
C ALA A 168 13.02 16.19 -3.89
N ILE A 169 11.92 15.49 -4.19
CA ILE A 169 10.57 15.81 -3.71
C ILE A 169 10.33 15.20 -2.32
N ILE A 170 10.66 13.92 -2.15
CA ILE A 170 10.33 13.14 -0.93
C ILE A 170 11.15 13.60 0.27
N ARG A 171 12.46 13.84 0.11
CA ARG A 171 13.36 14.16 1.23
C ARG A 171 12.92 15.44 1.99
N PRO A 172 12.54 16.55 1.33
CA PRO A 172 11.96 17.72 2.03
C PRO A 172 10.62 17.44 2.72
N ILE A 173 9.74 16.62 2.12
CA ILE A 173 8.45 16.23 2.74
C ILE A 173 8.72 15.46 4.03
N PHE A 174 9.60 14.47 3.98
CA PHE A 174 9.95 13.64 5.13
C PHE A 174 10.65 14.44 6.22
N ALA A 175 11.54 15.36 5.87
CA ALA A 175 12.17 16.25 6.85
C ALA A 175 11.14 17.10 7.61
N LYS A 176 10.17 17.71 6.90
CA LYS A 176 9.09 18.48 7.53
C LYS A 176 8.17 17.60 8.38
N LEU A 177 7.80 16.43 7.86
CA LEU A 177 6.96 15.46 8.59
C LEU A 177 7.64 15.01 9.89
N ARG A 178 8.92 14.64 9.83
CA ARG A 178 9.71 14.23 10.99
C ARG A 178 9.79 15.35 12.05
N ALA A 179 9.94 16.61 11.62
CA ALA A 179 9.98 17.76 12.53
C ALA A 179 8.66 17.97 13.30
N GLU A 180 7.53 17.60 12.71
CA GLU A 180 6.21 17.69 13.34
C GLU A 180 5.86 16.44 14.19
N LEU A 181 6.22 15.25 13.70
CA LEU A 181 5.89 13.98 14.38
C LEU A 181 6.73 13.73 15.62
N VAL A 182 8.04 14.01 15.60
CA VAL A 182 8.92 13.71 16.75
C VAL A 182 8.46 14.42 18.04
N PRO A 183 8.12 15.73 18.03
CA PRO A 183 7.54 16.39 19.20
C PRO A 183 6.22 15.77 19.65
N LEU A 184 5.34 15.40 18.71
CA LEU A 184 4.04 14.79 19.01
C LEU A 184 4.22 13.40 19.66
N VAL A 185 5.08 12.55 19.11
CA VAL A 185 5.45 11.25 19.70
C VAL A 185 5.93 11.46 21.12
N LYS A 186 6.91 12.36 21.35
CA LYS A 186 7.44 12.64 22.69
C LYS A 186 6.37 13.09 23.67
N ALA A 187 5.48 14.00 23.24
CA ALA A 187 4.40 14.50 24.09
C ALA A 187 3.46 13.37 24.51
N VAL A 188 3.03 12.54 23.55
CA VAL A 188 2.13 11.41 23.81
C VAL A 188 2.78 10.32 24.67
N THR A 189 3.99 9.87 24.30
CA THR A 189 4.66 8.76 24.99
C THR A 189 5.25 9.15 26.35
N SER A 190 5.28 10.44 26.71
CA SER A 190 5.68 10.91 28.04
C SER A 190 4.58 10.76 29.10
N GLN A 191 3.36 10.43 28.68
CA GLN A 191 2.21 10.24 29.56
C GLN A 191 2.10 8.80 30.07
N THR A 192 1.15 8.60 30.99
CA THR A 192 0.77 7.25 31.43
C THR A 192 0.32 6.42 30.22
N LYS A 193 0.83 5.20 30.14
CA LYS A 193 0.51 4.26 29.06
C LYS A 193 -1.01 4.03 28.97
N THR A 194 -1.57 4.21 27.78
CA THR A 194 -2.97 3.91 27.50
C THR A 194 -3.24 2.42 27.70
N ASP A 195 -4.30 2.10 28.45
CA ASP A 195 -4.77 0.73 28.65
C ASP A 195 -5.45 0.20 27.37
N ASP A 196 -4.90 -0.88 26.82
CA ASP A 196 -5.45 -1.63 25.68
C ASP A 196 -5.90 -3.05 26.06
N SER A 197 -6.02 -3.35 27.35
CA SER A 197 -6.41 -4.68 27.85
C SER A 197 -7.77 -5.15 27.33
N CYS A 198 -8.70 -4.22 27.05
CA CYS A 198 -9.98 -4.57 26.47
C CYS A 198 -9.85 -5.22 25.08
N LEU A 199 -8.78 -4.93 24.33
CA LEU A 199 -8.48 -5.51 23.01
C LEU A 199 -7.71 -6.84 23.10
N ARG A 200 -7.13 -7.15 24.26
CA ARG A 200 -6.23 -8.30 24.50
C ARG A 200 -6.90 -9.35 25.36
N GLN A 201 -8.00 -9.88 24.84
CA GLN A 201 -8.78 -10.97 25.42
C GLN A 201 -8.98 -12.05 24.37
N GLN A 202 -9.69 -13.12 24.68
CA GLN A 202 -10.06 -14.14 23.69
C GLN A 202 -11.33 -13.72 22.94
N PHE A 203 -11.19 -13.45 21.65
CA PHE A 203 -12.24 -13.11 20.69
C PHE A 203 -12.31 -14.22 19.65
N SER A 204 -13.44 -14.92 19.55
CA SER A 204 -13.59 -16.06 18.64
C SER A 204 -13.30 -15.66 17.19
N GLU A 205 -12.56 -16.51 16.47
CA GLU A 205 -12.24 -16.25 15.07
C GLU A 205 -13.50 -15.97 14.22
N ALA A 206 -14.52 -16.80 14.37
CA ALA A 206 -15.79 -16.65 13.64
C ALA A 206 -16.45 -15.28 13.89
N GLY A 207 -16.47 -14.82 15.15
CA GLY A 207 -17.04 -13.52 15.50
C GLY A 207 -16.23 -12.35 14.92
N GLN A 208 -14.91 -12.45 14.89
CA GLN A 208 -14.05 -11.41 14.31
C GLN A 208 -14.27 -11.30 12.80
N LEU A 209 -14.36 -12.44 12.12
CA LEU A 209 -14.62 -12.49 10.67
C LEU A 209 -16.02 -11.97 10.34
N GLU A 210 -17.06 -12.42 11.05
CA GLU A 210 -18.43 -11.97 10.83
C GLU A 210 -18.58 -10.45 11.02
N PHE A 211 -18.02 -9.91 12.11
CA PHE A 211 -18.04 -8.47 12.34
C PHE A 211 -17.23 -7.69 11.31
N GLY A 212 -16.06 -8.20 10.90
CA GLY A 212 -15.26 -7.60 9.83
C GLY A 212 -16.02 -7.52 8.50
N LEU A 213 -16.77 -8.57 8.15
CA LEU A 213 -17.61 -8.61 6.94
C LEU A 213 -18.78 -7.61 7.02
N GLU A 214 -19.43 -7.48 8.18
CA GLU A 214 -20.47 -6.46 8.43
C GLU A 214 -19.92 -5.06 8.21
N VAL A 215 -18.73 -4.77 8.75
CA VAL A 215 -18.06 -3.48 8.57
C VAL A 215 -17.74 -3.25 7.10
N ALA A 216 -17.08 -4.20 6.42
CA ALA A 216 -16.70 -4.05 5.02
C ALA A 216 -17.92 -3.79 4.12
N GLN A 217 -19.02 -4.52 4.32
CA GLN A 217 -20.26 -4.31 3.60
C GLN A 217 -20.82 -2.90 3.82
N SER A 218 -20.81 -2.45 5.08
CA SER A 218 -21.34 -1.13 5.48
C SER A 218 -20.53 0.02 4.87
N LEU A 219 -19.20 -0.12 4.74
CA LEU A 219 -18.34 0.84 4.05
C LEU A 219 -18.61 0.92 2.54
N GLY A 220 -19.25 -0.12 1.99
CA GLY A 220 -19.69 -0.17 0.58
C GLY A 220 -18.97 -1.21 -0.27
N TYR A 221 -18.23 -2.14 0.34
CA TYR A 221 -17.60 -3.25 -0.39
C TYR A 221 -18.67 -4.17 -0.98
N ASP A 222 -18.61 -4.38 -2.30
CA ASP A 222 -19.58 -5.21 -3.01
C ASP A 222 -19.13 -6.68 -3.02
N PHE A 223 -19.74 -7.49 -2.15
CA PHE A 223 -19.52 -8.94 -2.07
C PHE A 223 -20.03 -9.73 -3.28
N LYS A 224 -20.74 -9.11 -4.23
CA LYS A 224 -20.99 -9.73 -5.55
C LYS A 224 -19.81 -9.59 -6.49
N ARG A 225 -18.89 -8.67 -6.18
CA ARG A 225 -17.70 -8.32 -6.98
C ARG A 225 -16.41 -8.58 -6.20
N GLY A 226 -16.48 -9.43 -5.18
CA GLY A 226 -15.38 -9.68 -4.26
C GLY A 226 -15.72 -10.64 -3.14
N ARG A 227 -14.71 -11.00 -2.36
CA ARG A 227 -14.84 -11.82 -1.15
C ARG A 227 -13.69 -11.53 -0.19
N GLN A 228 -13.78 -12.06 1.03
CA GLN A 228 -12.70 -12.05 2.00
C GLN A 228 -12.27 -13.48 2.38
N ASP A 229 -10.96 -13.68 2.50
CA ASP A 229 -10.35 -14.94 2.92
C ASP A 229 -9.26 -14.72 3.98
N LYS A 230 -8.69 -15.82 4.51
CA LYS A 230 -7.55 -15.75 5.42
C LYS A 230 -6.23 -15.91 4.65
N SER A 231 -5.22 -15.17 5.07
CA SER A 231 -3.85 -15.29 4.56
C SER A 231 -2.84 -15.02 5.69
N PRO A 232 -1.56 -15.43 5.54
CA PRO A 232 -0.52 -15.10 6.51
C PRO A 232 -0.23 -13.60 6.62
N HIS A 233 -0.46 -12.85 5.54
CA HIS A 233 -0.29 -11.40 5.47
C HIS A 233 -1.50 -10.83 4.72
N PRO A 234 -2.33 -9.96 5.34
CA PRO A 234 -3.44 -9.30 4.66
C PRO A 234 -2.99 -8.60 3.37
N PHE A 235 -3.82 -8.70 2.33
CA PHE A 235 -3.61 -8.03 1.05
C PHE A 235 -4.93 -7.96 0.26
N THR A 236 -4.95 -7.04 -0.69
CA THR A 236 -5.98 -6.88 -1.71
C THR A 236 -5.42 -7.23 -3.08
N THR A 237 -6.22 -7.89 -3.91
CA THR A 237 -5.86 -8.22 -5.30
C THR A 237 -7.08 -8.09 -6.20
N SER A 238 -6.86 -7.72 -7.45
CA SER A 238 -7.90 -7.60 -8.49
C SER A 238 -7.60 -8.56 -9.63
N PHE A 239 -8.62 -9.20 -10.19
CA PHE A 239 -8.53 -10.02 -11.41
C PHE A 239 -9.30 -9.39 -12.59
N GLY A 240 -9.81 -8.19 -12.37
CA GLY A 240 -10.78 -7.50 -13.20
C GLY A 240 -11.70 -6.69 -12.31
N ILE A 241 -12.39 -5.69 -12.88
CA ILE A 241 -13.10 -4.69 -12.08
C ILE A 241 -14.25 -5.28 -11.24
N ASN A 242 -14.69 -6.50 -11.54
CA ASN A 242 -15.78 -7.20 -10.85
C ASN A 242 -15.31 -8.41 -10.02
N ASP A 243 -14.01 -8.62 -9.83
CA ASP A 243 -13.48 -9.63 -8.90
C ASP A 243 -12.25 -9.06 -8.18
N VAL A 244 -12.53 -8.29 -7.14
CA VAL A 244 -11.55 -7.69 -6.24
C VAL A 244 -11.66 -8.41 -4.91
N ARG A 245 -10.60 -9.08 -4.47
CA ARG A 245 -10.60 -9.88 -3.23
C ARG A 245 -9.69 -9.27 -2.19
N ILE A 246 -10.12 -9.39 -0.95
CA ILE A 246 -9.36 -8.98 0.23
C ILE A 246 -9.02 -10.20 1.06
N THR A 247 -7.95 -10.12 1.84
CA THR A 247 -7.61 -11.15 2.82
C THR A 247 -7.34 -10.52 4.18
N THR A 248 -7.54 -11.28 5.25
CA THR A 248 -7.27 -10.84 6.62
C THR A 248 -6.51 -11.91 7.39
N ARG A 249 -6.01 -11.53 8.57
CA ARG A 249 -5.35 -12.43 9.51
C ARG A 249 -6.01 -12.29 10.87
N VAL A 250 -6.36 -13.42 11.48
CA VAL A 250 -7.03 -13.44 12.78
C VAL A 250 -6.06 -13.84 13.88
N LYS A 251 -6.09 -13.08 14.98
CA LYS A 251 -5.46 -13.43 16.26
C LYS A 251 -6.58 -13.48 17.29
N GLU A 252 -6.90 -14.67 17.80
CA GLU A 252 -7.98 -14.81 18.78
C GLU A 252 -7.69 -14.05 20.08
N ASN A 253 -6.42 -13.81 20.41
CA ASN A 253 -6.01 -13.04 21.58
C ASN A 253 -5.90 -11.52 21.34
N TYR A 254 -6.21 -11.01 20.15
CA TYR A 254 -6.09 -9.58 19.82
C TYR A 254 -7.10 -9.13 18.75
N LEU A 255 -8.17 -8.46 19.20
CA LEU A 255 -9.30 -8.06 18.36
C LEU A 255 -8.92 -7.13 17.20
N ALA A 256 -7.99 -6.22 17.44
CA ALA A 256 -7.65 -5.17 16.48
C ALA A 256 -6.98 -5.70 15.21
N GLU A 257 -6.34 -6.87 15.26
CA GLU A 257 -5.62 -7.45 14.11
C GLU A 257 -6.55 -7.66 12.91
N ALA A 258 -7.55 -8.53 13.05
CA ALA A 258 -8.42 -8.90 11.94
C ALA A 258 -9.30 -7.72 11.52
N LEU A 259 -9.76 -6.93 12.50
CA LEU A 259 -10.65 -5.81 12.30
C LEU A 259 -10.00 -4.72 11.44
N PHE A 260 -8.86 -4.17 11.87
CA PHE A 260 -8.23 -3.07 11.12
C PHE A 260 -7.57 -3.56 9.84
N SER A 261 -7.08 -4.81 9.79
CA SER A 261 -6.64 -5.40 8.52
C SER A 261 -7.80 -5.49 7.52
N THR A 262 -8.98 -5.94 7.95
CA THR A 262 -10.17 -6.00 7.07
C THR A 262 -10.56 -4.61 6.57
N ILE A 263 -10.56 -3.60 7.43
CA ILE A 263 -10.90 -2.22 7.04
C ILE A 263 -9.84 -1.65 6.07
N HIS A 264 -8.56 -1.89 6.33
CA HIS A 264 -7.45 -1.47 5.49
C HIS A 264 -7.58 -2.05 4.07
N GLU A 265 -7.71 -3.37 3.97
CA GLU A 265 -7.87 -4.05 2.67
C GLU A 265 -9.20 -3.68 1.99
N THR A 266 -10.26 -3.43 2.77
CA THR A 266 -11.51 -2.88 2.21
C THR A 266 -11.28 -1.53 1.55
N GLY A 267 -10.47 -0.63 2.14
CA GLY A 267 -10.18 0.67 1.54
C GLY A 267 -9.43 0.56 0.21
N HIS A 268 -8.48 -0.37 0.11
CA HIS A 268 -7.87 -0.74 -1.18
C HIS A 268 -8.91 -1.26 -2.17
N ALA A 269 -9.75 -2.20 -1.75
CA ALA A 269 -10.74 -2.81 -2.63
C ALA A 269 -11.83 -1.83 -3.10
N LEU A 270 -12.20 -0.86 -2.27
CA LEU A 270 -13.14 0.20 -2.65
C LEU A 270 -12.60 1.08 -3.77
N TYR A 271 -11.28 1.34 -3.79
CA TYR A 271 -10.66 2.04 -4.91
C TYR A 271 -10.82 1.22 -6.19
N GLU A 272 -10.36 -0.04 -6.19
CA GLU A 272 -10.43 -0.95 -7.33
C GLU A 272 -11.86 -1.15 -7.85
N GLN A 273 -12.81 -1.43 -6.95
CA GLN A 273 -14.23 -1.59 -7.30
C GLN A 273 -14.90 -0.28 -7.79
N GLY A 274 -14.30 0.87 -7.46
CA GLY A 274 -14.77 2.20 -7.82
C GLY A 274 -14.29 2.69 -9.18
N ILE A 275 -13.31 2.02 -9.80
CA ILE A 275 -12.80 2.39 -11.12
C ILE A 275 -13.92 2.33 -12.17
N ASN A 276 -13.82 3.14 -13.22
CA ASN A 276 -14.78 3.16 -14.32
C ASN A 276 -14.79 1.81 -15.07
N PRO A 277 -15.93 1.09 -15.15
CA PRO A 277 -16.01 -0.21 -15.82
C PRO A 277 -15.59 -0.24 -17.28
N LYS A 278 -15.54 0.91 -17.96
CA LYS A 278 -15.04 1.00 -19.33
C LYS A 278 -13.54 0.70 -19.46
N PHE A 279 -12.79 0.76 -18.36
CA PHE A 279 -11.36 0.50 -18.35
C PHE A 279 -11.02 -0.97 -18.16
N ASP A 280 -12.00 -1.81 -17.84
CA ASP A 280 -11.80 -3.25 -17.64
C ASP A 280 -11.09 -3.88 -18.84
N GLY A 281 -10.14 -4.77 -18.57
CA GLY A 281 -9.28 -5.36 -19.61
C GLY A 281 -8.17 -4.43 -20.13
N THR A 282 -7.94 -3.27 -19.50
CA THR A 282 -6.89 -2.32 -19.93
C THR A 282 -6.02 -1.86 -18.76
N PRO A 283 -4.79 -1.35 -19.02
CA PRO A 283 -3.94 -0.78 -17.97
C PRO A 283 -4.54 0.44 -17.25
N LEU A 284 -5.68 0.98 -17.69
CA LEU A 284 -6.37 2.05 -16.98
C LEU A 284 -7.20 1.53 -15.79
N ALA A 285 -7.52 0.23 -15.74
CA ALA A 285 -8.26 -0.41 -14.66
C ALA A 285 -7.35 -0.84 -13.50
N ASP A 286 -6.61 0.12 -12.96
CA ASP A 286 -5.72 -0.06 -11.81
C ASP A 286 -5.58 1.28 -11.06
N GLY A 287 -5.04 1.27 -9.86
CA GLY A 287 -4.71 2.47 -9.10
C GLY A 287 -3.66 3.35 -9.78
N ALA A 288 -3.78 4.67 -9.66
CA ALA A 288 -2.87 5.63 -10.31
C ALA A 288 -1.40 5.56 -9.82
N SER A 289 -1.20 5.11 -8.58
CA SER A 289 0.10 4.91 -7.93
C SER A 289 -0.10 4.14 -6.63
N MET A 290 0.97 3.58 -6.07
CA MET A 290 0.89 2.93 -4.76
C MET A 290 0.53 3.93 -3.65
N ALA A 291 1.04 5.15 -3.66
CA ALA A 291 0.68 6.17 -2.67
C ALA A 291 -0.81 6.53 -2.70
N VAL A 292 -1.41 6.68 -3.88
CA VAL A 292 -2.87 6.92 -3.98
C VAL A 292 -3.64 5.67 -3.52
N HIS A 293 -3.16 4.47 -3.83
CA HIS A 293 -3.79 3.23 -3.40
C HIS A 293 -3.78 3.07 -1.87
N GLU A 294 -2.63 3.29 -1.23
CA GLU A 294 -2.47 3.31 0.24
C GLU A 294 -3.26 4.44 0.89
N SER A 295 -3.42 5.59 0.21
CA SER A 295 -4.23 6.66 0.78
C SER A 295 -5.69 6.25 1.02
N GLN A 296 -6.22 5.33 0.20
CA GLN A 296 -7.58 4.84 0.38
C GLN A 296 -7.66 3.82 1.52
N SER A 297 -6.73 2.88 1.61
CA SER A 297 -6.68 1.96 2.75
C SER A 297 -6.53 2.71 4.07
N ARG A 298 -5.64 3.70 4.14
CA ARG A 298 -5.42 4.52 5.35
C ARG A 298 -6.56 5.47 5.67
N LEU A 299 -7.25 6.00 4.66
CA LEU A 299 -8.43 6.83 4.89
C LEU A 299 -9.52 6.01 5.60
N TRP A 300 -9.82 4.82 5.07
CA TRP A 300 -10.84 3.95 5.64
C TRP A 300 -10.40 3.31 6.97
N GLU A 301 -9.16 2.85 7.09
CA GLU A 301 -8.63 2.25 8.32
C GLU A 301 -8.55 3.26 9.45
N ASN A 302 -7.85 4.38 9.23
CA ASN A 302 -7.38 5.25 10.30
C ASN A 302 -8.28 6.46 10.52
N ILE A 303 -8.55 7.21 9.44
CA ILE A 303 -9.36 8.43 9.56
C ILE A 303 -10.82 8.08 9.89
N VAL A 304 -11.36 7.07 9.21
CA VAL A 304 -12.72 6.58 9.45
C VAL A 304 -12.72 5.51 10.53
N GLY A 305 -12.10 4.36 10.30
CA GLY A 305 -12.21 3.17 11.13
C GLY A 305 -11.63 3.30 12.55
N ARG A 306 -10.65 4.19 12.77
CA ARG A 306 -10.16 4.55 14.11
C ARG A 306 -10.72 5.89 14.61
N GLY A 307 -11.68 6.48 13.90
CA GLY A 307 -12.35 7.74 14.25
C GLY A 307 -13.51 7.54 15.23
N ARG A 308 -13.78 8.56 16.06
CA ARG A 308 -14.84 8.49 17.09
C ARG A 308 -16.23 8.23 16.51
N TYR A 309 -16.60 8.96 15.46
CA TYR A 309 -17.91 8.84 14.81
C TYR A 309 -18.19 7.42 14.31
N PHE A 310 -17.20 6.72 13.77
CA PHE A 310 -17.36 5.34 13.32
C PHE A 310 -17.77 4.42 14.48
N TRP A 311 -17.17 4.61 15.65
CA TRP A 311 -17.44 3.79 16.83
C TRP A 311 -18.72 4.18 17.58
N GLU A 312 -19.26 5.39 17.40
CA GLU A 312 -20.60 5.73 17.88
C GLU A 312 -21.66 4.81 17.25
N TYR A 313 -21.46 4.41 15.99
CA TYR A 313 -22.32 3.44 15.30
C TYR A 313 -21.95 1.98 15.58
N PHE A 314 -20.67 1.63 15.43
CA PHE A 314 -20.23 0.24 15.43
C PHE A 314 -19.95 -0.34 16.82
N TYR A 315 -19.66 0.47 17.83
CA TYR A 315 -19.32 -0.06 19.15
C TYR A 315 -20.46 -0.83 19.82
N PRO A 316 -21.72 -0.35 19.81
CA PRO A 316 -22.85 -1.13 20.32
C PRO A 316 -23.02 -2.48 19.59
N ARG A 317 -22.72 -2.54 18.28
CA ARG A 317 -22.78 -3.77 17.48
C ARG A 317 -21.65 -4.73 17.84
N LEU A 318 -20.43 -4.22 17.99
CA LEU A 318 -19.28 -4.99 18.45
C LEU A 318 -19.53 -5.59 19.84
N GLN A 319 -20.19 -4.85 20.74
CA GLN A 319 -20.60 -5.37 22.06
C GLN A 319 -21.62 -6.52 21.96
N VAL A 320 -22.47 -6.54 20.93
CA VAL A 320 -23.38 -7.67 20.67
C VAL A 320 -22.59 -8.91 20.23
N SER A 321 -21.55 -8.74 19.40
CA SER A 321 -20.67 -9.84 18.97
C SER A 321 -19.80 -10.37 20.12
N PHE A 322 -19.37 -9.50 21.04
CA PHE A 322 -18.45 -9.84 22.14
C PHE A 322 -18.93 -9.34 23.52
N PRO A 323 -20.10 -9.82 24.00
CA PRO A 323 -20.76 -9.25 25.17
C PRO A 323 -20.03 -9.55 26.48
N GLN A 324 -19.23 -10.62 26.54
CA GLN A 324 -18.45 -10.96 27.74
C GLN A 324 -17.19 -10.08 27.83
N GLN A 325 -16.46 -9.96 26.73
CA GLN A 325 -15.17 -9.27 26.63
C GLN A 325 -15.34 -7.75 26.76
N LEU A 326 -16.41 -7.19 26.20
CA LEU A 326 -16.67 -5.74 26.20
C LEU A 326 -17.68 -5.31 27.27
N LYS A 327 -18.02 -6.20 28.20
CA LYS A 327 -18.88 -5.88 29.35
C LYS A 327 -18.22 -4.81 30.22
N GLY A 328 -18.90 -3.69 30.41
CA GLY A 328 -18.41 -2.60 31.26
C GLY A 328 -17.27 -1.77 30.65
N VAL A 329 -16.85 -2.06 29.42
CA VAL A 329 -15.93 -1.21 28.65
C VAL A 329 -16.76 -0.10 28.01
N SER A 330 -16.47 1.16 28.34
CA SER A 330 -17.14 2.30 27.70
C SER A 330 -16.60 2.54 26.28
N LEU A 331 -17.39 3.23 25.45
CA LEU A 331 -16.94 3.68 24.13
C LEU A 331 -15.65 4.52 24.24
N ASP A 332 -15.56 5.41 25.22
CA ASP A 332 -14.36 6.23 25.42
C ASP A 332 -13.11 5.39 25.74
N ALA A 333 -13.25 4.36 26.58
CA ALA A 333 -12.15 3.46 26.92
C ALA A 333 -11.71 2.65 25.68
N PHE A 334 -12.66 2.11 24.93
CA PHE A 334 -12.38 1.39 23.69
C PHE A 334 -11.72 2.29 22.62
N TYR A 335 -12.26 3.50 22.41
CA TYR A 335 -11.73 4.48 21.46
C TYR A 335 -10.30 4.92 21.82
N ARG A 336 -9.99 5.07 23.11
CA ARG A 336 -8.61 5.30 23.59
C ARG A 336 -7.72 4.10 23.31
N ALA A 337 -8.18 2.87 23.59
CA ALA A 337 -7.41 1.64 23.41
C ALA A 337 -6.98 1.41 21.94
N ILE A 338 -7.89 1.58 20.97
CA ILE A 338 -7.58 1.39 19.54
C ILE A 338 -6.68 2.48 18.94
N ASN A 339 -6.51 3.60 19.66
CA ASN A 339 -5.67 4.74 19.31
C ASN A 339 -4.49 4.91 20.27
N LYS A 340 -4.08 3.80 20.90
CA LYS A 340 -2.87 3.75 21.71
C LYS A 340 -1.65 4.07 20.83
N VAL A 341 -0.76 4.90 21.36
CA VAL A 341 0.51 5.26 20.74
C VAL A 341 1.64 4.71 21.59
N GLU A 342 2.57 4.00 20.96
CA GLU A 342 3.79 3.55 21.64
C GLU A 342 4.94 3.39 20.64
N CYS A 343 6.13 3.84 21.02
CA CYS A 343 7.33 3.51 20.25
C CYS A 343 7.55 2.00 20.27
N SER A 344 7.45 1.37 19.10
CA SER A 344 7.53 -0.09 18.95
C SER A 344 8.55 -0.45 17.85
N LEU A 345 8.81 -1.75 17.66
CA LEU A 345 9.84 -2.23 16.73
C LEU A 345 9.28 -2.57 15.34
N ILE A 346 8.04 -3.09 15.30
CA ILE A 346 7.44 -3.68 14.11
C ILE A 346 6.61 -2.63 13.36
N ARG A 347 7.05 -2.29 12.15
CA ARG A 347 6.43 -1.25 11.32
C ARG A 347 4.95 -1.52 11.04
N THR A 348 4.58 -2.75 10.68
CA THR A 348 3.18 -3.07 10.31
C THR A 348 2.21 -2.93 11.47
N ASP A 349 2.72 -2.96 12.71
CA ASP A 349 1.93 -2.94 13.94
C ASP A 349 2.03 -1.57 14.62
N ALA A 350 2.80 -0.64 14.06
CA ALA A 350 3.01 0.70 14.61
C ALA A 350 1.75 1.56 14.49
N ASP A 351 1.53 2.43 15.48
CA ASP A 351 0.39 3.34 15.52
C ASP A 351 0.51 4.50 14.51
N GLU A 352 -0.58 5.25 14.32
CA GLU A 352 -0.65 6.32 13.30
C GLU A 352 0.39 7.43 13.50
N VAL A 353 0.87 7.66 14.73
CA VAL A 353 1.81 8.73 15.06
C VAL A 353 3.25 8.29 14.83
N THR A 354 3.57 7.03 15.16
CA THR A 354 4.94 6.49 15.06
C THR A 354 5.24 5.83 13.71
N TYR A 355 4.23 5.30 13.00
CA TYR A 355 4.38 4.52 11.76
C TYR A 355 5.30 5.17 10.72
N ASN A 356 5.11 6.47 10.45
CA ASN A 356 5.91 7.15 9.42
C ASN A 356 7.39 7.28 9.79
N LEU A 357 7.76 7.24 11.08
CA LEU A 357 9.17 7.22 11.49
C LEU A 357 9.86 5.94 11.00
N HIS A 358 9.17 4.80 11.06
CA HIS A 358 9.68 3.52 10.54
C HIS A 358 9.94 3.58 9.03
N VAL A 359 9.03 4.19 8.27
CA VAL A 359 9.16 4.38 6.82
C VAL A 359 10.33 5.31 6.51
N MET A 360 10.42 6.45 7.20
CA MET A 360 11.50 7.42 6.96
C MET A 360 12.88 6.84 7.30
N ILE A 361 13.00 6.00 8.35
CA ILE A 361 14.23 5.26 8.64
C ILE A 361 14.63 4.39 7.45
N ARG A 362 13.69 3.60 6.89
CA ARG A 362 13.99 2.73 5.73
C ARG A 362 14.38 3.53 4.51
N PHE A 363 13.68 4.62 4.21
CA PHE A 363 14.02 5.50 3.11
C PHE A 363 15.43 6.11 3.25
N ASP A 364 15.79 6.56 4.46
CA ASP A 364 17.13 7.09 4.74
C ASP A 364 18.21 6.00 4.55
N LEU A 365 17.94 4.76 4.98
CA LEU A 365 18.85 3.62 4.78
C LEU A 365 18.96 3.18 3.31
N GLU A 366 17.84 3.10 2.58
CA GLU A 366 17.82 2.76 1.16
C GLU A 366 18.62 3.76 0.34
N THR A 367 18.42 5.05 0.59
CA THR A 367 19.18 6.10 -0.11
C THR A 367 20.67 6.01 0.21
N ALA A 368 21.05 5.82 1.48
CA ALA A 368 22.45 5.65 1.86
C ALA A 368 23.10 4.39 1.24
N LEU A 369 22.38 3.27 1.20
CA LEU A 369 22.83 2.04 0.55
C LEU A 369 23.04 2.27 -0.95
N LEU A 370 22.04 2.82 -1.65
CA LEU A 370 22.11 3.04 -3.10
C LEU A 370 23.21 4.03 -3.49
N GLU A 371 23.39 5.10 -2.71
CA GLU A 371 24.46 6.10 -2.88
C GLU A 371 25.87 5.56 -2.52
N GLY A 372 25.96 4.37 -1.92
CA GLY A 372 27.24 3.77 -1.49
C GLY A 372 27.82 4.40 -0.22
N LYS A 373 27.01 5.13 0.54
CA LYS A 373 27.38 5.73 1.84
C LYS A 373 27.21 4.77 3.01
N LEU A 374 26.47 3.68 2.81
CA LEU A 374 26.28 2.59 3.78
C LEU A 374 26.63 1.26 3.10
N ALA A 375 27.43 0.43 3.77
CA ALA A 375 27.68 -0.94 3.35
C ALA A 375 26.65 -1.89 3.97
N VAL A 376 26.29 -2.96 3.26
CA VAL A 376 25.28 -3.93 3.71
C VAL A 376 25.69 -4.61 5.02
N LYS A 377 26.97 -4.92 5.19
CA LYS A 377 27.51 -5.54 6.41
C LYS A 377 27.30 -4.71 7.69
N ASP A 378 27.17 -3.39 7.56
CA ASP A 378 27.01 -2.44 8.68
C ASP A 378 25.52 -2.09 8.90
N LEU A 379 24.63 -2.64 8.07
CA LEU A 379 23.19 -2.34 8.08
C LEU A 379 22.51 -2.72 9.40
N PRO A 380 22.79 -3.87 10.06
CA PRO A 380 22.18 -4.19 11.35
C PRO A 380 22.50 -3.15 12.43
N GLU A 381 23.75 -2.74 12.55
CA GLU A 381 24.19 -1.77 13.55
C GLU A 381 23.59 -0.38 13.28
N VAL A 382 23.61 0.07 12.03
CA VAL A 382 23.04 1.38 11.65
C VAL A 382 21.52 1.37 11.81
N TRP A 383 20.84 0.26 11.49
CA TRP A 383 19.41 0.11 11.75
C TRP A 383 19.07 0.31 13.22
N ASN A 384 19.77 -0.40 14.11
CA ASN A 384 19.55 -0.33 15.55
C ASN A 384 19.78 1.09 16.08
N GLU A 385 20.83 1.74 15.60
CA GLU A 385 21.14 3.12 15.95
C GLU A 385 20.04 4.10 15.49
N ARG A 386 19.50 3.92 14.27
CA ARG A 386 18.40 4.76 13.78
C ARG A 386 17.13 4.57 14.59
N TYR A 387 16.76 3.34 14.92
CA TYR A 387 15.60 3.08 15.80
C TYR A 387 15.79 3.67 17.20
N ARG A 388 17.01 3.61 17.75
CA ARG A 388 17.33 4.24 19.03
C ARG A 388 17.15 5.76 19.00
N ILE A 389 17.64 6.43 17.97
CA ILE A 389 17.56 7.89 17.84
C ILE A 389 16.13 8.34 17.58
N ASP A 390 15.44 7.70 16.63
CA ASP A 390 14.18 8.19 16.10
C ASP A 390 12.97 7.72 16.94
N LEU A 391 13.05 6.54 17.55
CA LEU A 391 11.96 5.92 18.31
C LEU A 391 12.32 5.61 19.77
N GLY A 392 13.59 5.68 20.18
CA GLY A 392 14.01 5.38 21.55
C GLY A 392 13.98 3.90 21.92
N VAL A 393 13.85 3.01 20.93
CA VAL A 393 13.83 1.55 21.11
C VAL A 393 14.94 0.89 20.30
N VAL A 394 15.40 -0.28 20.75
CA VAL A 394 16.45 -1.06 20.08
C VAL A 394 15.96 -2.49 19.92
N PRO A 395 16.02 -3.08 18.71
CA PRO A 395 15.73 -4.49 18.51
C PRO A 395 16.64 -5.38 19.37
N PRO A 396 16.13 -6.41 20.04
CA PRO A 396 16.96 -7.36 20.78
C PRO A 396 17.74 -8.31 19.86
N ASP A 397 17.27 -8.50 18.63
CA ASP A 397 17.88 -9.32 17.59
C ASP A 397 17.45 -8.85 16.19
N ASP A 398 18.09 -9.37 15.15
CA ASP A 398 17.89 -8.95 13.76
C ASP A 398 16.47 -9.25 13.24
N THR A 399 15.76 -10.24 13.79
CA THR A 399 14.40 -10.62 13.36
C THR A 399 13.36 -9.54 13.68
N LEU A 400 13.59 -8.78 14.76
CA LEU A 400 12.81 -7.57 15.09
C LEU A 400 13.50 -6.28 14.59
N GLY A 401 14.69 -6.41 14.02
CA GLY A 401 15.49 -5.35 13.41
C GLY A 401 15.42 -5.39 11.88
N VAL A 402 16.60 -5.45 11.26
CA VAL A 402 16.80 -5.37 9.79
C VAL A 402 16.13 -6.49 8.99
N LEU A 403 15.84 -7.64 9.61
CA LEU A 403 15.14 -8.76 8.95
C LEU A 403 13.62 -8.67 9.08
N GLN A 404 13.04 -7.65 9.74
CA GLN A 404 11.61 -7.64 10.05
C GLN A 404 10.71 -7.61 8.80
N ASP A 405 11.15 -6.89 7.77
CA ASP A 405 10.39 -6.65 6.53
C ASP A 405 10.99 -7.45 5.38
N MET A 406 10.13 -7.97 4.51
CA MET A 406 10.56 -8.81 3.38
C MET A 406 11.08 -8.01 2.19
N HIS A 407 10.76 -6.71 2.08
CA HIS A 407 10.87 -5.92 0.85
C HIS A 407 12.26 -5.98 0.20
N TRP A 408 13.32 -5.78 0.96
CA TRP A 408 14.71 -5.82 0.47
C TRP A 408 15.20 -7.23 0.12
N TYR A 409 14.45 -8.26 0.51
CA TYR A 409 14.79 -9.67 0.32
C TYR A 409 13.92 -10.34 -0.76
N SER A 410 12.88 -9.66 -1.24
CA SER A 410 11.97 -10.12 -2.29
C SER A 410 11.90 -9.18 -3.50
N GLY A 411 12.75 -8.15 -3.55
CA GLY A 411 12.71 -7.11 -4.58
C GLY A 411 13.98 -6.27 -4.61
N THR A 412 13.86 -5.01 -5.04
CA THR A 412 14.97 -4.04 -5.02
C THR A 412 15.13 -3.41 -3.64
N ILE A 413 16.35 -2.94 -3.35
CA ILE A 413 16.59 -1.98 -2.27
C ILE A 413 16.29 -0.59 -2.81
N GLY A 414 15.33 0.11 -2.20
CA GLY A 414 14.88 1.43 -2.64
C GLY A 414 13.66 1.40 -3.55
N GLY A 415 12.77 2.37 -3.33
CA GLY A 415 11.62 2.65 -4.21
C GLY A 415 10.29 2.10 -3.73
N TYR A 416 10.19 1.50 -2.54
CA TYR A 416 8.94 0.91 -2.05
C TYR A 416 8.35 1.61 -0.83
N PHE A 417 9.12 1.81 0.25
CA PHE A 417 8.53 2.19 1.54
C PHE A 417 7.93 3.60 1.55
N GLN A 418 8.44 4.52 0.73
CA GLN A 418 7.97 5.91 0.70
C GLN A 418 6.48 6.02 0.41
N SER A 419 5.94 5.11 -0.42
CA SER A 419 4.53 5.11 -0.82
C SER A 419 3.60 4.98 0.38
N TYR A 420 4.02 4.26 1.43
CA TYR A 420 3.22 4.10 2.64
C TYR A 420 2.99 5.44 3.36
N THR A 421 4.05 6.25 3.52
CA THR A 421 3.95 7.56 4.15
C THR A 421 3.26 8.57 3.25
N LEU A 422 3.49 8.53 1.94
CA LEU A 422 2.76 9.38 0.99
C LEU A 422 1.25 9.05 1.04
N GLY A 423 0.88 7.78 1.16
CA GLY A 423 -0.50 7.36 1.37
C GLY A 423 -1.12 7.92 2.64
N ASN A 424 -0.42 7.86 3.78
CA ASN A 424 -0.87 8.50 5.03
C ASN A 424 -1.10 10.02 4.88
N ILE A 425 -0.22 10.72 4.17
CA ILE A 425 -0.36 12.16 3.94
C ILE A 425 -1.61 12.43 3.08
N LEU A 426 -1.74 11.69 1.98
CA LEU A 426 -2.82 11.86 1.02
C LEU A 426 -4.18 11.47 1.58
N SER A 427 -4.25 10.49 2.48
CA SER A 427 -5.51 10.06 3.10
C SER A 427 -6.20 11.22 3.82
N ALA A 428 -5.44 12.02 4.57
CA ALA A 428 -5.96 13.19 5.26
C ALA A 428 -6.26 14.36 4.32
N GLN A 429 -5.46 14.55 3.26
CA GLN A 429 -5.71 15.58 2.25
C GLN A 429 -7.00 15.30 1.46
N PHE A 430 -7.23 14.05 1.06
CA PHE A 430 -8.47 13.64 0.40
C PHE A 430 -9.67 13.72 1.34
N TYR A 431 -9.53 13.28 2.59
CA TYR A 431 -10.61 13.39 3.57
C TYR A 431 -10.97 14.85 3.86
N GLU A 432 -9.98 15.75 4.02
CA GLU A 432 -10.25 17.19 4.22
C GLU A 432 -11.06 17.76 3.04
N ALA A 433 -10.66 17.48 1.80
CA ALA A 433 -11.37 17.93 0.61
C ALA A 433 -12.81 17.35 0.53
N ALA A 434 -13.02 16.09 0.93
CA ALA A 434 -14.34 15.49 1.01
C ALA A 434 -15.24 16.20 2.03
N ILE A 435 -14.71 16.54 3.20
CA ILE A 435 -15.44 17.29 4.24
C ILE A 435 -15.75 18.72 3.79
N GLU A 436 -14.83 19.38 3.09
CA GLU A 436 -15.07 20.73 2.56
C GLU A 436 -16.21 20.73 1.52
N ALA A 437 -16.28 19.71 0.67
CA ALA A 437 -17.38 19.54 -0.29
C ALA A 437 -18.69 19.08 0.37
N HIS A 438 -18.61 18.25 1.42
CA HIS A 438 -19.75 17.62 2.09
C HIS A 438 -19.58 17.65 3.62
N PRO A 439 -19.87 18.79 4.28
CA PRO A 439 -19.63 18.97 5.72
C PRO A 439 -20.40 18.02 6.65
N HIS A 440 -21.43 17.35 6.13
CA HIS A 440 -22.30 16.43 6.87
C HIS A 440 -21.73 15.00 6.99
N ILE A 441 -20.67 14.65 6.26
CA ILE A 441 -20.01 13.33 6.29
C ILE A 441 -19.75 12.81 7.72
N PRO A 442 -19.23 13.59 8.69
CA PRO A 442 -18.95 13.06 10.02
C PRO A 442 -20.22 12.61 10.77
N ALA A 443 -21.32 13.35 10.60
CA ALA A 443 -22.61 13.00 11.18
C ALA A 443 -23.22 11.77 10.50
N GLU A 444 -23.02 11.60 9.19
CA GLU A 444 -23.45 10.40 8.47
C GLU A 444 -22.67 9.16 8.92
N ILE A 445 -21.34 9.28 9.10
CA ILE A 445 -20.50 8.22 9.66
C ILE A 445 -21.00 7.80 11.04
N ALA A 446 -21.35 8.75 11.90
CA ALA A 446 -21.93 8.48 13.22
C ALA A 446 -23.28 7.75 13.17
N ALA A 447 -24.02 7.92 12.08
CA ALA A 447 -25.27 7.20 11.80
C ALA A 447 -25.07 5.88 11.01
N GLY A 448 -23.82 5.49 10.72
CA GLY A 448 -23.49 4.29 9.94
C GLY A 448 -23.76 4.43 8.45
N ASN A 449 -23.86 5.67 7.94
CA ASN A 449 -23.99 5.96 6.52
C ASN A 449 -22.65 6.45 5.96
N PHE A 450 -22.05 5.65 5.08
CA PHE A 450 -20.76 5.95 4.45
C PHE A 450 -20.90 6.44 3.00
N GLY A 451 -22.15 6.57 2.51
CA GLY A 451 -22.47 6.81 1.11
C GLY A 451 -21.91 8.12 0.56
N SER A 452 -21.96 9.23 1.31
CA SER A 452 -21.44 10.51 0.81
C SER A 452 -19.92 10.50 0.69
N LEU A 453 -19.21 9.95 1.68
CA LEU A 453 -17.75 9.84 1.63
C LEU A 453 -17.32 8.91 0.49
N HIS A 454 -17.87 7.70 0.44
CA HIS A 454 -17.57 6.74 -0.63
C HIS A 454 -17.93 7.31 -2.01
N GLY A 455 -19.09 7.94 -2.15
CA GLY A 455 -19.53 8.58 -3.39
C GLY A 455 -18.59 9.69 -3.85
N TRP A 456 -18.13 10.54 -2.92
CA TRP A 456 -17.17 11.60 -3.23
C TRP A 456 -15.82 11.03 -3.67
N LEU A 457 -15.28 10.04 -2.95
CA LEU A 457 -14.01 9.38 -3.31
C LEU A 457 -14.12 8.69 -4.67
N LYS A 458 -15.25 8.04 -4.94
CA LYS A 458 -15.50 7.39 -6.23
C LYS A 458 -15.50 8.39 -7.39
N GLU A 459 -16.19 9.51 -7.22
CA GLU A 459 -16.31 10.53 -8.26
C GLU A 459 -15.01 11.30 -8.50
N ASN A 460 -14.25 11.59 -7.45
CA ASN A 460 -13.08 12.48 -7.55
C ASN A 460 -11.75 11.73 -7.64
N ILE A 461 -11.73 10.43 -7.35
CA ILE A 461 -10.50 9.62 -7.30
C ILE A 461 -10.70 8.30 -8.04
N TYR A 462 -11.65 7.46 -7.61
CA TYR A 462 -11.64 6.05 -8.00
C TYR A 462 -11.91 5.84 -9.47
N ARG A 463 -12.96 6.51 -9.98
CA ARG A 463 -13.43 6.33 -11.36
C ARG A 463 -12.34 6.58 -12.41
N TYR A 464 -11.29 7.31 -12.07
CA TYR A 464 -10.22 7.63 -13.00
C TYR A 464 -9.25 6.48 -13.24
N GLY A 465 -9.10 5.52 -12.31
CA GLY A 465 -8.04 4.51 -12.39
C GLY A 465 -6.69 5.17 -12.74
N ARG A 466 -6.04 4.72 -13.82
CA ARG A 466 -4.79 5.33 -14.35
C ARG A 466 -5.00 6.34 -15.48
N GLN A 467 -6.21 6.89 -15.66
CA GLN A 467 -6.48 7.91 -16.69
C GLN A 467 -5.62 9.17 -16.51
N TYR A 468 -5.36 9.53 -15.25
CA TYR A 468 -4.53 10.65 -14.84
C TYR A 468 -3.36 10.15 -14.00
N SER A 469 -2.28 10.92 -13.98
CA SER A 469 -1.21 10.72 -13.01
C SER A 469 -1.70 10.99 -11.58
N ALA A 470 -1.02 10.44 -10.58
CA ALA A 470 -1.32 10.70 -9.18
C ALA A 470 -1.37 12.19 -8.85
N ALA A 471 -0.40 12.98 -9.34
CA ALA A 471 -0.37 14.43 -9.15
C ALA A 471 -1.60 15.15 -9.73
N GLU A 472 -2.05 14.74 -10.92
CA GLU A 472 -3.26 15.29 -11.53
C GLU A 472 -4.53 14.91 -10.75
N ILE A 473 -4.63 13.67 -10.25
CA ILE A 473 -5.75 13.25 -9.38
C ILE A 473 -5.77 14.07 -8.09
N ILE A 474 -4.63 14.20 -7.42
CA ILE A 474 -4.51 15.00 -6.19
C ILE A 474 -4.99 16.43 -6.44
N LYS A 475 -4.53 17.05 -7.52
CA LYS A 475 -4.89 18.43 -7.87
C LYS A 475 -6.35 18.57 -8.27
N LYS A 476 -6.90 17.63 -9.03
CA LYS A 476 -8.33 17.61 -9.41
C LYS A 476 -9.24 17.45 -8.20
N ALA A 477 -8.91 16.53 -7.29
CA ALA A 477 -9.74 16.22 -6.13
C ALA A 477 -9.64 17.27 -5.02
N THR A 478 -8.47 17.91 -4.85
CA THR A 478 -8.19 18.75 -3.66
C THR A 478 -7.87 20.21 -3.98
N GLY A 479 -7.72 20.55 -5.27
CA GLY A 479 -7.32 21.88 -5.73
C GLY A 479 -5.85 22.25 -5.45
N ARG A 480 -5.09 21.36 -4.80
CA ARG A 480 -3.73 21.59 -4.31
C ARG A 480 -2.80 20.46 -4.74
N ASP A 481 -1.49 20.70 -4.71
CA ASP A 481 -0.49 19.63 -4.85
C ASP A 481 -0.37 18.84 -3.53
N LEU A 482 0.48 17.81 -3.46
CA LEU A 482 0.67 17.02 -2.23
C LEU A 482 1.23 17.89 -1.09
N GLU A 483 0.58 17.86 0.07
CA GLU A 483 0.98 18.63 1.24
C GLU A 483 0.72 17.92 2.57
N ILE A 484 1.61 18.13 3.55
CA ILE A 484 1.51 17.48 4.87
C ILE A 484 0.52 18.15 5.83
N GLY A 485 0.06 19.37 5.51
CA GLY A 485 -0.75 20.21 6.40
C GLY A 485 -2.02 19.51 6.91
N PRO A 486 -2.86 18.95 6.03
CA PRO A 486 -4.08 18.23 6.43
C PRO A 486 -3.78 17.04 7.37
N TYR A 487 -2.74 16.27 7.09
CA TYR A 487 -2.34 15.13 7.91
C TYR A 487 -1.86 15.53 9.30
N ILE A 488 -1.00 16.55 9.41
CA ILE A 488 -0.54 17.06 10.71
C ILE A 488 -1.70 17.65 11.52
N LYS A 489 -2.61 18.39 10.87
CA LYS A 489 -3.82 18.93 11.50
C LYS A 489 -4.71 17.82 12.06
N TYR A 490 -4.92 16.75 11.28
CA TYR A 490 -5.66 15.56 11.71
C TYR A 490 -5.04 14.92 12.96
N LEU A 491 -3.74 14.60 12.91
CA LEU A 491 -3.04 13.96 14.02
C LEU A 491 -3.06 14.83 15.28
N LYS A 492 -2.69 16.12 15.17
CA LYS A 492 -2.68 17.03 16.33
C LYS A 492 -4.07 17.19 16.95
N LYS A 493 -5.13 17.28 16.15
CA LYS A 493 -6.50 17.35 16.66
C LYS A 493 -6.87 16.07 17.42
N LYS A 494 -6.72 14.92 16.78
CA LYS A 494 -7.13 13.61 17.33
C LYS A 494 -6.32 13.25 18.59
N TYR A 495 -5.00 13.35 18.51
CA TYR A 495 -4.11 12.94 19.60
C TYR A 495 -3.99 14.01 20.69
N GLY A 496 -4.18 15.30 20.35
CA GLY A 496 -4.35 16.37 21.34
C GLY A 496 -5.59 16.16 22.22
N GLU A 497 -6.71 15.71 21.64
CA GLU A 497 -7.92 15.36 22.42
C GLU A 497 -7.72 14.09 23.27
N LEU A 498 -7.16 13.03 22.68
CA LEU A 498 -6.96 11.74 23.37
C LEU A 498 -5.97 11.86 24.54
N TYR A 499 -4.86 12.57 24.35
CA TYR A 499 -3.77 12.67 25.32
C TYR A 499 -3.73 14.04 26.03
N GLN A 500 -4.63 14.97 25.74
CA GLN A 500 -4.68 16.29 26.41
C GLN A 500 -3.36 17.07 26.31
N ILE A 501 -2.80 17.17 25.09
CA ILE A 501 -1.52 17.84 24.77
C ILE A 501 -1.65 19.01 23.81
#